data_AF-I3T6T2-F1
#
_entry.id   AF-I3T6T2-F1
#
_cell.length_a   1.000
_cell.length_b   1.000
_cell.length_c   1.000
_cell.angle_alpha   90.00
_cell.angle_beta   90.00
_cell.angle_gamma   90.00
#
_symmetry.space_group_name_H-M   'P 1'
#
loop_
_entity.id
_entity.type
_entity.pdbx_description
1 polymer ?
#
loop_
_entity_poly.entity_id
_entity_poly.type
_entity_poly.pdbx_seq_one_letter_code
_entity_poly.pdbx_strand_id
1 'polypeptide(L)'
;MINLAKPHMAKSSVVDSQTGKSVGSRVRTSSGMFLKRGKDKVIQTIEKRIADFAFIPVENGEGLQVLHYEVGQKYEPHYDYFLDEFNTKNGGQRIATVLMYLSDVEEGGETIFPAAKANFSSVPWYNDLSVCAKKGLSVKPKRGDALLFWSIRPDATLDPSSLHGGCPVIRGNKWSSTKWMHLEEYKV
;
A
#
# COMPACT_ATOMS: atom_id res chain seq x y z
N MET A 1 -5.63 -3.56 -15.10
CA MET A 1 -4.42 -3.28 -14.29
C MET A 1 -3.46 -4.46 -14.24
N ILE A 2 -3.86 -5.63 -13.71
CA ILE A 2 -2.99 -6.84 -13.64
C ILE A 2 -2.32 -7.15 -14.99
N ASN A 3 -3.09 -7.21 -16.08
CA ASN A 3 -2.54 -7.50 -17.42
C ASN A 3 -1.51 -6.47 -17.91
N LEU A 4 -1.62 -5.20 -17.48
CA LEU A 4 -0.63 -4.16 -17.82
C LEU A 4 0.67 -4.32 -17.03
N ALA A 5 0.58 -4.84 -15.80
CA ALA A 5 1.71 -4.98 -14.90
C ALA A 5 2.48 -6.29 -15.09
N LYS A 6 1.77 -7.39 -15.34
CA LYS A 6 2.30 -8.77 -15.37
C LYS A 6 3.58 -8.96 -16.20
N PRO A 7 3.72 -8.38 -17.42
CA PRO A 7 4.94 -8.53 -18.23
C PRO A 7 6.17 -7.78 -17.68
N HIS A 8 5.98 -6.88 -16.72
CA HIS A 8 7.00 -5.96 -16.22
C HIS A 8 7.32 -6.13 -14.73
N MET A 9 6.80 -7.20 -14.11
CA MET A 9 7.00 -7.46 -12.68
C MET A 9 8.46 -7.82 -12.41
N ALA A 10 9.07 -7.14 -11.44
CA ALA A 10 10.40 -7.44 -10.94
C ALA A 10 10.36 -7.62 -9.42
N LYS A 11 11.39 -8.23 -8.82
CA LYS A 11 11.46 -8.37 -7.36
C LYS A 11 11.36 -7.01 -6.68
N SER A 12 10.49 -6.87 -5.69
CA SER A 12 10.25 -5.59 -5.02
C SER A 12 11.45 -5.14 -4.20
N SER A 13 11.63 -3.83 -4.14
CA SER A 13 12.55 -3.13 -3.26
C SER A 13 11.79 -2.30 -2.21
N VAL A 14 12.50 -1.83 -1.20
CA VAL A 14 12.02 -0.88 -0.19
C VAL A 14 12.94 0.33 -0.13
N VAL A 15 12.43 1.46 0.38
CA VAL A 15 13.24 2.66 0.65
C VAL A 15 13.99 2.44 1.95
N ASP A 16 15.31 2.57 1.90
CA ASP A 16 16.16 2.56 3.08
C ASP A 16 16.00 3.87 3.88
N SER A 17 15.68 3.77 5.17
CA SER A 17 15.33 4.94 5.99
C SER A 17 16.52 5.84 6.35
N GLN A 18 17.77 5.40 6.13
CA GLN A 18 18.96 6.20 6.41
C GLN A 18 19.47 6.90 5.15
N THR A 19 19.43 6.20 4.02
CA THR A 19 20.03 6.64 2.76
C THR A 19 19.02 7.12 1.72
N GLY A 20 17.73 6.81 1.91
CA GLY A 20 16.65 7.09 0.96
C GLY A 20 16.68 6.24 -0.31
N LYS A 21 17.63 5.31 -0.44
CA LYS A 21 17.82 4.50 -1.66
C LYS A 21 16.92 3.28 -1.71
N SER A 22 16.59 2.87 -2.93
CA SER A 22 15.86 1.62 -3.19
C SER A 22 16.80 0.42 -2.99
N VAL A 23 16.48 -0.46 -2.05
CA VAL A 23 17.29 -1.65 -1.73
C VAL A 23 16.49 -2.95 -1.85
N GLY A 24 17.16 -4.02 -2.28
CA GLY A 24 16.58 -5.36 -2.37
C GLY A 24 16.10 -5.84 -1.00
N SER A 25 14.85 -6.27 -0.91
CA SER A 25 14.19 -6.43 0.38
C SER A 25 14.06 -7.89 0.83
N ARG A 26 14.38 -8.15 2.10
CA ARG A 26 13.96 -9.37 2.82
C ARG A 26 12.65 -9.16 3.59
N VAL A 27 12.26 -7.90 3.81
CA VAL A 27 11.06 -7.52 4.57
C VAL A 27 9.83 -7.40 3.68
N ARG A 28 10.01 -7.10 2.38
CA ARG A 28 9.00 -7.17 1.33
C ARG A 28 9.44 -8.18 0.30
N THR A 29 8.72 -9.29 0.21
CA THR A 29 9.13 -10.43 -0.63
C THR A 29 8.32 -10.56 -1.92
N SER A 30 7.48 -9.57 -2.24
CA SER A 30 6.69 -9.52 -3.47
C SER A 30 7.51 -9.27 -4.74
N SER A 31 6.83 -9.40 -5.88
CA SER A 31 7.20 -8.70 -7.11
C SER A 31 6.36 -7.43 -7.28
N GLY A 32 6.88 -6.43 -7.98
CA GLY A 32 6.20 -5.17 -8.21
C GLY A 32 6.69 -4.43 -9.44
N MET A 33 5.88 -3.46 -9.88
CA MET A 33 6.20 -2.50 -10.93
C MET A 33 5.38 -1.23 -10.74
N PHE A 34 5.74 -0.15 -11.45
CA PHE A 34 4.98 1.10 -11.43
C PHE A 34 4.33 1.37 -12.79
N LEU A 35 3.03 1.67 -12.76
CA LEU A 35 2.33 2.31 -13.87
C LEU A 35 2.46 3.82 -13.69
N LYS A 36 3.03 4.50 -14.69
CA LYS A 36 3.19 5.96 -14.67
C LYS A 36 1.85 6.66 -14.48
N ARG A 37 1.85 7.77 -13.74
CA ARG A 37 0.69 8.65 -13.62
C ARG A 37 0.19 9.04 -15.02
N GLY A 38 -1.11 8.95 -15.24
CA GLY A 38 -1.73 9.29 -16.50
C GLY A 38 -1.36 8.40 -17.70
N LYS A 39 -0.77 7.21 -17.49
CA LYS A 39 -0.27 6.29 -18.55
C LYS A 39 -1.25 6.10 -19.72
N ASP A 40 -2.52 5.88 -19.41
CA ASP A 40 -3.59 5.70 -20.38
C ASP A 40 -4.94 6.16 -19.80
N LYS A 41 -6.00 6.16 -20.62
CA LYS A 41 -7.35 6.60 -20.20
C LYS A 41 -7.93 5.78 -19.04
N VAL A 42 -7.60 4.49 -18.95
CA VAL A 42 -8.08 3.63 -17.86
C VAL A 42 -7.39 4.03 -16.55
N ILE A 43 -6.08 4.22 -16.59
CA ILE A 43 -5.30 4.68 -15.43
C ILE A 43 -5.74 6.08 -14.99
N GLN A 44 -5.91 7.03 -15.92
CA GLN A 44 -6.41 8.38 -15.62
C GLN A 44 -7.78 8.35 -14.93
N THR A 45 -8.68 7.48 -15.39
CA THR A 45 -10.02 7.33 -14.78
C THR A 45 -9.93 6.79 -13.36
N ILE A 46 -9.04 5.83 -13.11
CA ILE A 46 -8.80 5.28 -11.76
C ILE A 46 -8.19 6.34 -10.85
N GLU A 47 -7.19 7.07 -11.32
CA GLU A 47 -6.52 8.12 -10.54
C GLU A 47 -7.48 9.26 -10.20
N LYS A 48 -8.36 9.67 -11.12
CA LYS A 48 -9.41 10.64 -10.83
C LYS A 48 -10.37 10.15 -9.74
N ARG A 49 -10.80 8.88 -9.78
CA ARG A 49 -11.66 8.31 -8.75
C ARG A 49 -10.97 8.26 -7.38
N ILE A 50 -9.67 7.96 -7.35
CA ILE A 50 -8.88 8.00 -6.12
C ILE A 50 -8.83 9.43 -5.57
N ALA A 51 -8.57 10.41 -6.43
CA ALA A 51 -8.55 11.83 -6.05
C ALA A 51 -9.90 12.29 -5.47
N ASP A 52 -11.00 11.94 -6.14
CA ASP A 52 -12.36 12.26 -5.69
C ASP A 52 -12.68 11.59 -4.33
N PHE A 53 -12.22 10.35 -4.10
CA PHE A 53 -12.46 9.63 -2.85
C PHE A 53 -11.61 10.16 -1.67
N ALA A 54 -10.34 10.48 -1.94
CA ALA A 54 -9.40 10.95 -0.92
C ALA A 54 -9.45 12.47 -0.68
N PHE A 55 -10.14 13.22 -1.55
CA PHE A 55 -10.13 14.68 -1.59
C PHE A 55 -8.71 15.26 -1.75
N ILE A 56 -7.86 14.57 -2.51
CA ILE A 56 -6.48 15.00 -2.81
C ILE A 56 -6.31 15.07 -4.33
N PRO A 57 -5.76 16.16 -4.91
CA PRO A 57 -5.58 16.28 -6.36
C PRO A 57 -4.75 15.15 -6.97
N VAL A 58 -5.01 14.84 -8.25
CA VAL A 58 -4.30 13.75 -8.96
C VAL A 58 -2.79 14.02 -9.03
N GLU A 59 -2.43 15.29 -9.13
CA GLU A 59 -1.08 15.83 -9.26
C GLU A 59 -0.22 15.55 -8.01
N ASN A 60 -0.85 15.39 -6.85
CA ASN A 60 -0.18 15.03 -5.58
C ASN A 60 0.18 13.55 -5.51
N GLY A 61 -0.35 12.72 -6.42
CA GLY A 61 -0.14 11.28 -6.38
C GLY A 61 1.09 10.81 -7.16
N GLU A 62 1.84 9.84 -6.62
CA GLU A 62 2.85 9.09 -7.37
C GLU A 62 2.21 8.23 -8.47
N GLY A 63 3.02 7.52 -9.28
CA GLY A 63 2.50 6.44 -10.13
C GLY A 63 1.82 5.33 -9.32
N LEU A 64 0.97 4.53 -9.98
CA LEU A 64 0.35 3.37 -9.34
C LEU A 64 1.36 2.23 -9.22
N GLN A 65 1.74 1.87 -7.99
CA GLN A 65 2.53 0.68 -7.75
C GLN A 65 1.61 -0.54 -7.85
N VAL A 66 1.93 -1.52 -8.69
CA VAL A 66 1.23 -2.81 -8.77
C VAL A 66 2.11 -3.89 -8.19
N LEU A 67 1.52 -4.78 -7.40
CA LEU A 67 2.23 -5.76 -6.60
C LEU A 67 1.59 -7.13 -6.74
N HIS A 68 2.45 -8.15 -6.68
CA HIS A 68 2.04 -9.54 -6.67
C HIS A 68 2.77 -10.30 -5.57
N TYR A 69 1.99 -10.94 -4.70
CA TYR A 69 2.47 -11.82 -3.65
C TYR A 69 2.01 -13.25 -3.93
N GLU A 70 2.99 -14.14 -4.06
CA GLU A 70 2.82 -15.59 -4.10
C GLU A 70 2.67 -16.17 -2.69
N VAL A 71 2.33 -17.45 -2.59
CA VAL A 71 2.26 -18.17 -1.31
C VAL A 71 3.57 -18.00 -0.53
N GLY A 72 3.45 -17.65 0.75
CA GLY A 72 4.54 -17.36 1.67
C GLY A 72 5.12 -15.94 1.58
N GLN A 73 4.84 -15.19 0.50
CA GLN A 73 5.31 -13.81 0.38
C GLN A 73 4.50 -12.86 1.25
N LYS A 74 5.17 -11.82 1.76
CA LYS A 74 4.67 -10.88 2.77
C LYS A 74 5.29 -9.51 2.64
N TYR A 75 4.78 -8.57 3.44
CA TYR A 75 5.44 -7.32 3.74
C TYR A 75 5.38 -7.07 5.26
N GLU A 76 6.53 -7.03 5.91
CA GLU A 76 6.62 -6.64 7.31
C GLU A 76 5.98 -5.26 7.58
N PRO A 77 5.46 -5.03 8.80
CA PRO A 77 4.91 -3.73 9.18
C PRO A 77 5.91 -2.59 8.96
N HIS A 78 5.45 -1.53 8.30
CA HIS A 78 6.22 -0.35 7.94
C HIS A 78 5.30 0.88 7.90
N TYR A 79 5.93 2.04 7.71
CA TYR A 79 5.25 3.29 7.45
C TYR A 79 5.42 3.68 5.99
N ASP A 80 4.38 4.32 5.44
CA ASP A 80 4.46 4.87 4.09
C ASP A 80 5.11 6.26 4.07
N TYR A 81 5.10 6.99 5.19
CA TYR A 81 5.82 8.24 5.32
C TYR A 81 7.34 8.03 5.29
N PHE A 82 8.06 9.04 4.84
CA PHE A 82 9.51 9.08 4.85
C PHE A 82 10.03 9.57 6.20
N LEU A 83 11.07 8.90 6.69
CA LEU A 83 11.89 9.35 7.82
C LEU A 83 13.22 9.94 7.36
N ASP A 84 13.56 9.78 6.08
CA ASP A 84 14.79 10.29 5.50
C ASP A 84 14.61 11.69 4.89
N GLU A 85 15.65 12.51 4.95
CA GLU A 85 15.61 13.84 4.36
C GLU A 85 15.56 13.82 2.83
N PHE A 86 16.12 12.78 2.19
CA PHE A 86 16.27 12.75 0.74
C PHE A 86 14.91 12.70 0.04
N ASN A 87 14.06 11.74 0.38
CA ASN A 87 12.72 11.61 -0.20
C ASN A 87 11.79 12.73 0.26
N THR A 88 11.92 13.17 1.52
CA THR A 88 11.14 14.32 2.02
C THR A 88 11.45 15.59 1.23
N LYS A 89 12.71 15.83 0.84
CA LYS A 89 13.09 16.94 -0.05
C LYS A 89 12.70 16.69 -1.51
N ASN A 90 12.76 15.45 -1.98
CA ASN A 90 12.48 15.06 -3.36
C ASN A 90 11.06 14.50 -3.53
N GLY A 91 10.06 15.37 -3.41
CA GLY A 91 8.65 15.03 -3.64
C GLY A 91 7.74 15.28 -2.43
N GLY A 92 8.30 15.62 -1.26
CA GLY A 92 7.52 15.91 -0.07
C GLY A 92 7.07 14.66 0.69
N GLN A 93 6.38 14.87 1.81
CA GLN A 93 5.89 13.78 2.65
C GLN A 93 4.66 13.10 2.03
N ARG A 94 4.59 11.77 2.15
CA ARG A 94 3.37 10.99 1.84
C ARG A 94 2.36 11.14 2.98
N ILE A 95 1.20 11.68 2.65
CA ILE A 95 0.16 12.02 3.64
C ILE A 95 -0.92 10.95 3.73
N ALA A 96 -1.17 10.24 2.63
CA ALA A 96 -2.22 9.24 2.54
C ALA A 96 -1.90 8.17 1.51
N THR A 97 -2.49 7.00 1.72
CA THR A 97 -2.34 5.84 0.87
C THR A 97 -3.71 5.29 0.51
N VAL A 98 -3.91 5.03 -0.78
CA VAL A 98 -4.99 4.17 -1.25
C VAL A 98 -4.42 2.83 -1.71
N LEU A 99 -4.81 1.75 -1.02
CA LEU A 99 -4.47 0.38 -1.36
C LEU A 99 -5.68 -0.33 -1.94
N MET A 100 -5.62 -0.68 -3.22
CA MET A 100 -6.66 -1.40 -3.95
C MET A 100 -6.32 -2.89 -4.05
N TYR A 101 -7.30 -3.75 -3.81
CA TYR A 101 -7.17 -5.20 -4.01
C TYR A 101 -7.63 -5.58 -5.42
N LEU A 102 -6.72 -6.16 -6.19
CA LEU A 102 -6.94 -6.53 -7.60
C LEU A 102 -7.35 -8.01 -7.76
N SER A 103 -7.20 -8.81 -6.72
CA SER A 103 -7.64 -10.20 -6.64
C SER A 103 -8.26 -10.53 -5.28
N ASP A 104 -9.12 -11.54 -5.27
CA ASP A 104 -9.52 -12.21 -4.04
C ASP A 104 -8.36 -13.09 -3.55
N VAL A 105 -8.20 -13.20 -2.24
CA VAL A 105 -7.22 -14.09 -1.62
C VAL A 105 -7.95 -15.11 -0.76
N GLU A 106 -7.67 -16.39 -1.01
CA GLU A 106 -8.38 -17.48 -0.34
C GLU A 106 -8.04 -17.54 1.14
N GLU A 107 -6.75 -17.47 1.48
CA GLU A 107 -6.27 -17.51 2.86
C GLU A 107 -5.00 -16.67 3.05
N GLY A 108 -4.94 -15.90 4.14
CA GLY A 108 -3.85 -14.96 4.41
C GLY A 108 -3.91 -13.70 3.54
N GLY A 109 -2.75 -13.05 3.37
CA GLY A 109 -2.62 -11.88 2.51
C GLY A 109 -3.27 -10.61 3.06
N GLU A 110 -3.77 -10.59 4.29
CA GLU A 110 -4.47 -9.45 4.87
C GLU A 110 -3.56 -8.22 4.96
N THR A 111 -4.16 -7.03 4.88
CA THR A 111 -3.46 -5.80 5.29
C THR A 111 -3.72 -5.61 6.78
N ILE A 112 -2.67 -5.57 7.58
CA ILE A 112 -2.73 -5.46 9.05
C ILE A 112 -2.19 -4.11 9.51
N PHE A 113 -2.85 -3.50 10.49
CA PHE A 113 -2.45 -2.31 11.23
C PHE A 113 -2.22 -2.67 12.71
N PRO A 114 -1.02 -3.14 13.10
CA PRO A 114 -0.76 -3.62 14.45
C PRO A 114 -0.78 -2.53 15.53
N ALA A 115 -0.58 -1.26 15.14
CA ALA A 115 -0.59 -0.12 16.07
C ALA A 115 -1.95 0.59 16.17
N ALA A 116 -2.95 0.18 15.38
CA ALA A 116 -4.30 0.72 15.46
C ALA A 116 -4.89 0.44 16.84
N LYS A 117 -5.72 1.34 17.36
CA LYS A 117 -6.44 1.13 18.64
C LYS A 117 -7.90 0.87 18.35
N ALA A 118 -8.25 -0.38 18.03
CA ALA A 118 -9.64 -0.80 17.82
C ALA A 118 -9.89 -2.19 18.41
N ASN A 119 -11.16 -2.53 18.64
CA ASN A 119 -11.53 -3.87 19.07
C ASN A 119 -11.61 -4.82 17.86
N PHE A 120 -10.50 -5.46 17.52
CA PHE A 120 -10.40 -6.22 16.26
C PHE A 120 -11.18 -7.53 16.24
N SER A 121 -11.59 -8.07 17.40
CA SER A 121 -12.44 -9.27 17.44
C SER A 121 -13.88 -9.00 17.00
N SER A 122 -14.26 -7.72 16.85
CA SER A 122 -15.59 -7.33 16.39
C SER A 122 -15.79 -7.36 14.88
N VAL A 123 -14.73 -7.54 14.08
CA VAL A 123 -14.87 -7.58 12.62
C VAL A 123 -15.59 -8.86 12.19
N PRO A 124 -16.56 -8.80 11.25
CA PRO A 124 -17.35 -9.97 10.85
C PRO A 124 -16.53 -11.17 10.35
N TRP A 125 -15.34 -10.89 9.81
CA TRP A 125 -14.42 -11.90 9.25
C TRP A 125 -13.35 -12.37 10.24
N TYR A 126 -13.46 -12.07 11.54
CA TYR A 126 -12.40 -12.35 12.52
C TYR A 126 -11.97 -13.83 12.57
N ASN A 127 -12.93 -14.74 12.45
CA ASN A 127 -12.65 -16.19 12.49
C ASN A 127 -11.88 -16.68 11.27
N ASP A 128 -12.00 -15.99 10.13
CA ASP A 128 -11.34 -16.31 8.87
C ASP A 128 -9.95 -15.67 8.74
N LEU A 129 -9.52 -14.89 9.74
CA LEU A 129 -8.23 -14.21 9.76
C LEU A 129 -7.09 -15.17 10.06
N SER A 130 -5.98 -14.97 9.35
CA SER A 130 -4.71 -15.61 9.65
C SER A 130 -4.18 -15.25 11.04
N VAL A 131 -3.28 -16.07 11.58
CA VAL A 131 -2.59 -15.80 12.86
C VAL A 131 -1.85 -14.45 12.82
N CYS A 132 -1.33 -14.06 11.65
CA CYS A 132 -0.73 -12.74 11.46
C CYS A 132 -1.79 -11.63 11.63
N ALA A 133 -2.92 -11.75 10.93
CA ALA A 133 -3.95 -10.71 10.87
C ALA A 133 -4.70 -10.50 12.19
N LYS A 134 -4.72 -11.49 13.09
CA LYS A 134 -5.30 -11.37 14.44
C LYS A 134 -4.50 -10.50 15.41
N LYS A 135 -3.29 -10.05 15.03
CA LYS A 135 -2.42 -9.20 15.87
C LYS A 135 -2.73 -7.70 15.80
N GLY A 136 -3.74 -7.29 15.03
CA GLY A 136 -4.10 -5.89 14.84
C GLY A 136 -5.40 -5.72 14.05
N LEU A 137 -5.77 -4.49 13.73
CA LEU A 137 -6.88 -4.23 12.80
C LEU A 137 -6.46 -4.78 11.45
N SER A 138 -7.30 -5.59 10.82
CA SER A 138 -6.94 -6.18 9.54
C SER A 138 -8.10 -6.28 8.57
N VAL A 139 -7.73 -6.20 7.30
CA VAL A 139 -8.66 -6.20 6.17
C VAL A 139 -8.29 -7.34 5.25
N LYS A 140 -9.28 -8.20 4.95
CA LYS A 140 -9.13 -9.30 4.02
C LYS A 140 -9.13 -8.78 2.57
N PRO A 141 -8.21 -9.23 1.70
CA PRO A 141 -8.20 -8.82 0.30
C PRO A 141 -9.41 -9.37 -0.43
N LYS A 142 -10.24 -8.48 -0.95
CA LYS A 142 -11.39 -8.82 -1.79
C LYS A 142 -11.33 -7.98 -3.06
N ARG A 143 -11.43 -8.63 -4.21
CA ARG A 143 -11.25 -7.98 -5.50
C ARG A 143 -12.22 -6.82 -5.67
N GLY A 144 -11.66 -5.65 -5.99
CA GLY A 144 -12.42 -4.41 -6.21
C GLY A 144 -12.52 -3.51 -4.99
N ASP A 145 -12.27 -4.02 -3.79
CA ASP A 145 -12.24 -3.21 -2.57
C ASP A 145 -10.97 -2.35 -2.52
N ALA A 146 -11.06 -1.21 -1.82
CA ALA A 146 -9.96 -0.30 -1.61
C ALA A 146 -9.93 0.22 -0.16
N LEU A 147 -8.73 0.46 0.35
CA LEU A 147 -8.46 1.02 1.67
C LEU A 147 -7.82 2.38 1.53
N LEU A 148 -8.39 3.38 2.20
CA LEU A 148 -7.77 4.68 2.41
C LEU A 148 -7.33 4.78 3.87
N PHE A 149 -6.07 5.13 4.09
CA PHE A 149 -5.53 5.44 5.41
C PHE A 149 -4.53 6.59 5.32
N TRP A 150 -4.36 7.29 6.44
CA TRP A 150 -3.54 8.49 6.54
C TRP A 150 -2.23 8.19 7.27
N SER A 151 -1.13 8.65 6.70
CA SER A 151 0.22 8.53 7.27
C SER A 151 0.54 9.68 8.23
N ILE A 152 -0.21 10.78 8.13
CA ILE A 152 -0.07 11.97 8.97
C ILE A 152 -1.41 12.33 9.64
N ARG A 153 -1.32 13.07 10.74
CA ARG A 153 -2.45 13.66 11.45
C ARG A 153 -2.83 15.02 10.85
N PRO A 154 -4.03 15.55 11.16
CA PRO A 154 -4.45 16.88 10.70
C PRO A 154 -3.53 18.04 11.13
N ASP A 155 -2.76 17.85 12.21
CA ASP A 155 -1.75 18.82 12.68
C ASP A 155 -0.38 18.67 11.98
N ALA A 156 -0.34 17.90 10.87
CA ALA A 156 0.84 17.57 10.08
C ALA A 156 1.91 16.74 10.81
N THR A 157 1.63 16.20 12.00
CA THR A 157 2.54 15.25 12.64
C THR A 157 2.38 13.84 12.06
N LEU A 158 3.47 13.06 12.07
CA LEU A 158 3.41 11.65 11.63
C LEU A 158 2.45 10.87 12.52
N ASP A 159 1.68 9.94 11.96
CA ASP A 159 0.80 9.08 12.74
C ASP A 159 1.39 7.67 12.96
N PRO A 160 1.89 7.34 14.17
CA PRO A 160 2.38 6.00 14.48
C PRO A 160 1.30 4.91 14.38
N SER A 161 0.02 5.28 14.42
CA SER A 161 -1.08 4.30 14.27
C SER A 161 -1.22 3.78 12.84
N SER A 162 -0.61 4.46 11.85
CA SER A 162 -0.57 4.08 10.44
C SER A 162 0.42 2.96 10.11
N LEU A 163 1.16 2.44 11.11
CA LEU A 163 2.02 1.26 10.95
C LEU A 163 1.19 0.14 10.35
N HIS A 164 1.59 -0.36 9.18
CA HIS A 164 0.82 -1.38 8.47
C HIS A 164 1.71 -2.35 7.71
N GLY A 165 1.20 -3.55 7.44
CA GLY A 165 1.93 -4.60 6.73
C GLY A 165 1.01 -5.48 5.90
N GLY A 166 1.61 -6.36 5.11
CA GLY A 166 0.94 -7.41 4.37
C GLY A 166 1.24 -8.77 4.99
N CYS A 167 0.24 -9.40 5.60
CA CYS A 167 0.37 -10.76 6.12
C CYS A 167 0.75 -11.74 5.00
N PRO A 168 1.44 -12.85 5.32
CA PRO A 168 1.79 -13.86 4.34
C PRO A 168 0.57 -14.39 3.60
N VAL A 169 0.66 -14.55 2.28
CA VAL A 169 -0.35 -15.31 1.53
C VAL A 169 -0.19 -16.78 1.91
N ILE A 170 -1.27 -17.41 2.38
CA ILE A 170 -1.27 -18.84 2.75
C ILE A 170 -1.80 -19.67 1.60
N ARG A 171 -2.87 -19.20 0.94
CA ARG A 171 -3.45 -19.86 -0.25
C ARG A 171 -3.99 -18.82 -1.25
N GLY A 172 -3.80 -19.11 -2.53
CA GLY A 172 -4.16 -18.23 -3.63
C GLY A 172 -3.01 -17.29 -4.04
N ASN A 173 -3.36 -16.15 -4.64
CA ASN A 173 -2.39 -15.15 -5.12
C ASN A 173 -2.95 -13.75 -4.85
N LYS A 174 -2.13 -12.88 -4.23
CA LYS A 174 -2.55 -11.51 -3.92
C LYS A 174 -1.99 -10.55 -4.97
N TRP A 175 -2.89 -9.89 -5.68
CA TRP A 175 -2.59 -8.72 -6.48
C TRP A 175 -3.14 -7.48 -5.80
N SER A 176 -2.32 -6.44 -5.68
CA SER A 176 -2.76 -5.15 -5.14
C SER A 176 -2.16 -4.00 -5.94
N SER A 177 -2.76 -2.83 -5.81
CA SER A 177 -2.15 -1.59 -6.29
C SER A 177 -2.22 -0.49 -5.25
N THR A 178 -1.08 0.15 -5.03
CA THR A 178 -0.92 1.23 -4.06
C THR A 178 -0.77 2.55 -4.80
N LYS A 179 -1.51 3.56 -4.33
CA LYS A 179 -1.35 4.97 -4.72
C LYS A 179 -0.92 5.74 -3.47
N TRP A 180 0.29 6.27 -3.49
CA TRP A 180 0.76 7.21 -2.47
C TRP A 180 0.45 8.64 -2.93
N MET A 181 0.03 9.46 -1.98
CA MET A 181 -0.35 10.86 -2.20
C MET A 181 0.42 11.77 -1.26
N HIS A 182 0.93 12.87 -1.80
CA HIS A 182 1.78 13.82 -1.11
C HIS A 182 1.02 15.08 -0.68
N LEU A 183 1.60 15.85 0.22
CA LEU A 183 1.02 17.11 0.68
C LEU A 183 0.91 18.13 -0.45
N GLU A 184 1.91 18.16 -1.34
CA GLU A 184 1.99 19.04 -2.49
C GLU A 184 2.03 18.24 -3.79
N GLU A 185 2.06 18.95 -4.92
CA GLU A 185 2.21 18.35 -6.24
C GLU A 185 3.49 17.50 -6.32
N TYR A 186 3.33 16.23 -6.72
CA TYR A 186 4.43 15.31 -6.91
C TYR A 186 4.98 15.43 -8.34
N LYS A 187 6.18 15.99 -8.47
CA LYS A 187 6.84 16.34 -9.75
C LYS A 187 7.95 15.38 -10.20
N VAL A 188 8.22 14.33 -9.43
CA VAL A 188 9.33 13.41 -9.64
C VAL A 188 8.94 12.26 -10.57
#